data_AF-A0A9W5MYB1-F1
#
_entry.id   AF-A0A9W5MYB1-F1
#
_cell.length_a   1.000
_cell.length_b   1.000
_cell.length_c   1.000
_cell.angle_alpha   90.00
_cell.angle_beta   90.00
_cell.angle_gamma   90.00
#
_symmetry.space_group_name_H-M   'P 1'
#
loop_
_entity.id
_entity.type
_entity.pdbx_description
1 polymer ?
#
loop_
_entity_poly.entity_id
_entity_poly.type
_entity_poly.pdbx_seq_one_letter_code
_entity_poly.pdbx_strand_id
1 'polypeptide(L)'
;MSFADITVVGITGADSYTEGTMYAVARSCAELPGSRGLLISPSCPQGLPENIRHQPCRPFGYLEYNLFVLYQLMYYIETDYCLIVQNDGWVLNGQNWQDAYREYDYIGAPLPILLETEADGQFFLKGTDQYLAKQHLIQTSPNLDEPQNGGFSLRSKRLLTMPRQLGLNVEIRPPLPPKDGKIAGMEWLVRLHHEDMFLTAQHRYRLQDLGLKFAPPNIATQFSSEVPFINRMRNVPLEHVFGAHWMGNVVLTGCNRVRFAQLNEDKLETLSRFFRNLGYELE
;
A
#
# COMPACT_ATOMS: atom_id res chain seq x y z
N MET A 1 12.70 -20.58 -1.71
CA MET A 1 12.93 -19.19 -2.16
C MET A 1 13.65 -18.45 -1.05
N SER A 2 14.58 -17.55 -1.37
CA SER A 2 15.22 -16.66 -0.39
C SER A 2 14.51 -15.31 -0.42
N PHE A 3 14.32 -14.69 0.74
CA PHE A 3 13.75 -13.34 0.89
C PHE A 3 14.75 -12.34 1.49
N ALA A 4 16.04 -12.69 1.52
CA ALA A 4 17.10 -11.85 2.10
C ALA A 4 17.31 -10.50 1.39
N ASP A 5 16.78 -10.39 0.17
CA ASP A 5 16.75 -9.19 -0.66
C ASP A 5 15.55 -8.27 -0.38
N ILE A 6 14.70 -8.61 0.59
CA ILE A 6 13.51 -7.85 0.98
C ILE A 6 13.63 -7.37 2.43
N THR A 7 13.38 -6.07 2.64
CA THR A 7 13.05 -5.51 3.95
C THR A 7 11.54 -5.34 4.08
N VAL A 8 10.91 -6.05 5.00
CA VAL A 8 9.53 -5.80 5.42
C VAL A 8 9.54 -4.62 6.39
N VAL A 9 8.89 -3.52 6.01
CA VAL A 9 8.94 -2.26 6.75
C VAL A 9 7.54 -1.78 7.15
N GLY A 10 7.36 -1.51 8.43
CA GLY A 10 6.20 -0.82 8.96
C GLY A 10 6.58 0.58 9.45
N ILE A 11 5.76 1.59 9.12
CA ILE A 11 6.05 3.00 9.40
C ILE A 11 4.81 3.63 10.03
N THR A 12 4.95 4.26 11.20
CA THR A 12 3.91 5.08 11.79
C THR A 12 4.51 6.28 12.51
N GLY A 13 3.84 7.42 12.46
CA GLY A 13 4.18 8.60 13.25
C GLY A 13 3.39 8.72 14.56
N ALA A 14 2.53 7.75 14.88
CA ALA A 14 1.68 7.78 16.06
C ALA A 14 1.72 6.45 16.82
N ASP A 15 1.94 6.54 18.14
CA ASP A 15 2.09 5.37 19.01
C ASP A 15 0.83 4.50 19.08
N SER A 16 -0.35 5.08 18.81
CA SER A 16 -1.61 4.34 18.71
C SER A 16 -1.62 3.27 17.62
N TYR A 17 -0.74 3.34 16.62
CA TYR A 17 -0.62 2.35 15.55
C TYR A 17 0.65 1.50 15.65
N THR A 18 1.56 1.81 16.57
CA THR A 18 2.88 1.13 16.66
C THR A 18 2.73 -0.36 16.87
N GLU A 19 1.85 -0.78 17.77
CA GLU A 19 1.66 -2.20 18.09
C GLU A 19 1.05 -2.98 16.91
N GLY A 20 -0.03 -2.47 16.30
CA GLY A 20 -0.64 -3.09 15.12
C GLY A 20 0.34 -3.16 13.93
N THR A 21 1.16 -2.12 13.75
CA THR A 21 2.19 -2.08 12.70
C THR A 21 3.30 -3.09 12.97
N MET A 22 3.71 -3.26 14.23
CA MET A 22 4.65 -4.30 14.64
C MET A 22 4.11 -5.70 14.30
N TYR A 23 2.83 -5.98 14.59
CA TYR A 23 2.21 -7.26 14.23
C TYR A 23 2.22 -7.50 12.72
N ALA A 24 1.96 -6.46 11.91
CA ALA A 24 2.01 -6.57 10.45
C ALA A 24 3.42 -6.93 9.94
N VAL A 25 4.46 -6.30 10.49
CA VAL A 25 5.86 -6.63 10.15
C VAL A 25 6.18 -8.06 10.59
N ALA A 26 5.86 -8.43 11.83
CA ALA A 26 6.14 -9.76 12.37
C ALA A 26 5.44 -10.87 11.58
N ARG A 27 4.14 -10.71 11.32
CA ARG A 27 3.34 -11.64 10.51
C ARG A 27 3.92 -11.81 9.11
N SER A 28 4.26 -10.69 8.47
CA SER A 28 4.79 -10.70 7.11
C SER A 28 6.20 -11.29 7.02
N CYS A 29 7.06 -11.06 8.03
CA CYS A 29 8.37 -11.70 8.11
C CYS A 29 8.24 -13.23 8.29
N ALA A 30 7.25 -13.70 9.06
CA ALA A 30 7.00 -15.12 9.25
C ALA A 30 6.58 -15.82 7.94
N GLU A 31 5.81 -15.14 7.10
CA GLU A 31 5.43 -15.60 5.75
C GLU A 31 6.56 -15.48 4.72
N LEU A 32 7.59 -14.69 5.01
CA LEU A 32 8.75 -14.47 4.15
C LEU A 32 10.08 -14.82 4.86
N PRO A 33 10.37 -16.12 5.12
CA PRO A 33 11.56 -16.52 5.86
C PRO A 33 12.87 -15.99 5.27
N GLY A 34 13.67 -15.32 6.11
CA GLY A 34 14.93 -14.71 5.72
C GLY A 34 14.83 -13.24 5.31
N SER A 35 13.63 -12.67 5.21
CA SER A 35 13.43 -11.23 5.07
C SER A 35 13.89 -10.46 6.31
N ARG A 36 14.23 -9.18 6.13
CA ARG A 36 14.62 -8.29 7.24
C ARG A 36 13.41 -7.52 7.74
N GLY A 37 13.13 -7.55 9.05
CA GLY A 37 12.07 -6.75 9.65
C GLY A 37 12.57 -5.36 10.09
N LEU A 38 11.79 -4.32 9.77
CA LEU A 38 12.03 -2.94 10.21
C LEU A 38 10.73 -2.30 10.69
N LEU A 39 10.74 -1.76 11.91
CA LEU A 39 9.67 -0.93 12.44
C LEU A 39 10.19 0.49 12.65
N ILE A 40 9.57 1.47 11.98
CA ILE A 40 9.81 2.90 12.18
C ILE A 40 8.62 3.48 12.94
N SER A 41 8.82 3.88 14.19
CA SER A 41 7.76 4.41 15.06
C SER A 41 8.31 5.36 16.13
N PRO A 42 7.47 6.21 16.78
CA PRO A 42 7.95 7.12 17.80
C PRO A 42 8.56 6.40 19.00
N SER A 43 7.83 5.43 19.54
CA SER A 43 8.26 4.60 20.66
C SER A 43 8.50 3.15 20.22
N CYS A 44 9.43 2.45 20.87
CA CYS A 44 9.61 1.01 20.69
C CYS A 44 8.47 0.26 21.41
N PRO A 45 7.68 -0.58 20.72
CA PRO A 45 6.59 -1.31 21.36
C PRO A 45 7.13 -2.38 22.32
N GLN A 46 6.34 -2.69 23.34
CA GLN A 46 6.61 -3.85 24.18
C GLN A 46 6.47 -5.14 23.36
N GLY A 47 7.39 -6.08 23.56
CA GLY A 47 7.32 -7.38 22.89
C GLY A 47 7.77 -7.36 21.43
N LEU A 48 8.51 -6.33 21.00
CA LEU A 48 9.15 -6.31 19.69
C LEU A 48 10.00 -7.59 19.48
N PRO A 49 9.70 -8.41 18.46
CA PRO A 49 10.51 -9.58 18.15
C PRO A 49 11.98 -9.21 17.89
N GLU A 50 12.91 -10.01 18.41
CA GLU A 50 14.37 -9.75 18.32
C GLU A 50 14.87 -9.61 16.87
N ASN A 51 14.20 -10.26 15.92
CA ASN A 51 14.53 -10.22 14.50
C ASN A 51 13.97 -9.00 13.75
N ILE A 52 13.28 -8.07 14.45
CA ILE A 52 12.76 -6.83 13.88
C ILE A 52 13.56 -5.66 14.46
N ARG A 53 14.23 -4.89 13.59
CA ARG A 53 14.94 -3.68 14.00
C ARG A 53 13.92 -2.57 14.27
N HIS A 54 14.01 -1.91 15.42
CA HIS A 54 13.31 -0.64 15.66
C HIS A 54 14.19 0.54 15.25
N GLN A 55 13.59 1.50 14.54
CA GLN A 55 14.18 2.78 14.23
C GLN A 55 13.25 3.88 14.76
N PRO A 56 13.65 4.63 15.81
CA PRO A 56 12.81 5.69 16.34
C PRO A 56 12.65 6.83 15.32
N CYS A 57 11.46 7.43 15.30
CA CYS A 57 11.17 8.66 14.55
C CYS A 57 10.52 9.71 15.47
N ARG A 58 10.43 10.97 15.01
CA ARG A 58 9.58 11.96 15.68
C ARG A 58 8.10 11.64 15.38
N PRO A 59 7.15 12.00 16.26
CA PRO A 59 5.74 11.86 15.94
C PRO A 59 5.35 12.68 14.72
N PHE A 60 4.47 12.13 13.87
CA PHE A 60 4.00 12.80 12.66
C PHE A 60 2.64 12.26 12.19
N GLY A 61 1.92 13.05 11.41
CA GLY A 61 0.61 12.71 10.88
C GLY A 61 0.67 12.02 9.52
N TYR A 62 -0.49 11.76 8.93
CA TYR A 62 -0.58 11.04 7.66
C TYR A 62 0.00 11.84 6.48
N LEU A 63 -0.05 13.18 6.51
CA LEU A 63 0.59 13.98 5.46
C LEU A 63 2.11 13.80 5.48
N GLU A 64 2.72 13.86 6.66
CA GLU A 64 4.14 13.63 6.85
C GLU A 64 4.55 12.19 6.57
N TYR A 65 3.69 11.20 6.84
CA TYR A 65 3.91 9.81 6.43
C TYR A 65 4.23 9.72 4.92
N ASN A 66 3.42 10.39 4.09
CA ASN A 66 3.61 10.39 2.64
C ASN A 66 4.97 11.01 2.26
N LEU A 67 5.33 12.13 2.88
CA LEU A 67 6.64 12.77 2.66
C LEU A 67 7.80 11.90 3.16
N PHE A 68 7.62 11.20 4.28
CA PHE A 68 8.61 10.29 4.83
C PHE A 68 8.87 9.13 3.87
N VAL A 69 7.82 8.51 3.33
CA VAL A 69 7.94 7.42 2.36
C VAL A 69 8.65 7.88 1.09
N LEU A 70 8.30 9.06 0.55
CA LEU A 70 8.91 9.59 -0.68
C LEU A 70 10.37 10.03 -0.51
N TYR A 71 10.71 10.62 0.63
CA TYR A 71 11.96 11.38 0.78
C TYR A 71 12.89 10.88 1.88
N GLN A 72 12.45 10.00 2.79
CA GLN A 72 13.28 9.55 3.91
C GLN A 72 13.46 8.03 3.95
N LEU A 73 12.46 7.26 3.51
CA LEU A 73 12.48 5.80 3.63
C LEU A 73 13.72 5.16 3.00
N MET A 74 14.22 5.68 1.87
CA MET A 74 15.40 5.13 1.19
C MET A 74 16.64 5.01 2.08
N TYR A 75 16.79 5.87 3.09
CA TYR A 75 17.95 5.87 3.99
C TYR A 75 17.93 4.71 5.00
N TYR A 76 16.77 4.09 5.20
CA TYR A 76 16.58 3.01 6.15
C TYR A 76 16.50 1.63 5.51
N ILE A 77 16.40 1.57 4.17
CA ILE A 77 16.32 0.33 3.40
C ILE A 77 17.70 -0.06 2.85
N GLU A 78 18.20 -1.20 3.31
CA GLU A 78 19.53 -1.71 2.94
C GLU A 78 19.48 -2.74 1.82
N THR A 79 18.34 -3.41 1.64
CA THR A 79 18.07 -4.48 0.67
C THR A 79 17.63 -3.96 -0.70
N ASP A 80 17.52 -4.84 -1.68
CA ASP A 80 17.14 -4.48 -3.07
C ASP A 80 15.68 -4.04 -3.17
N TYR A 81 14.80 -4.57 -2.30
CA TYR A 81 13.39 -4.22 -2.23
C TYR A 81 12.94 -3.95 -0.79
N CYS A 82 11.95 -3.07 -0.64
CA CYS A 82 11.14 -3.01 0.58
C CYS A 82 9.70 -3.44 0.31
N LEU A 83 9.13 -4.21 1.24
CA LEU A 83 7.70 -4.49 1.31
C LEU A 83 7.12 -3.62 2.43
N ILE A 84 6.36 -2.59 2.05
CA ILE A 84 5.64 -1.75 3.00
C ILE A 84 4.43 -2.53 3.52
N VAL A 85 4.27 -2.53 4.84
CA VAL A 85 3.12 -3.08 5.56
C VAL A 85 2.59 -2.04 6.54
N GLN A 86 1.30 -2.10 6.85
CA GLN A 86 0.61 -1.22 7.80
C GLN A 86 -0.22 -2.06 8.78
N ASN A 87 -0.72 -1.47 9.86
CA ASN A 87 -1.53 -2.20 10.85
C ASN A 87 -2.81 -2.83 10.24
N ASP A 88 -3.26 -2.32 9.10
CA ASP A 88 -4.35 -2.81 8.27
C ASP A 88 -3.88 -3.36 6.91
N GLY A 89 -2.57 -3.56 6.69
CA GLY A 89 -2.07 -4.17 5.45
C GLY A 89 -0.83 -5.05 5.63
N TRP A 90 -0.92 -6.34 5.29
CA TRP A 90 0.11 -7.33 5.57
C TRP A 90 0.08 -8.52 4.59
N VAL A 91 1.09 -9.39 4.65
CA VAL A 91 1.14 -10.63 3.87
C VAL A 91 0.13 -11.63 4.43
N LEU A 92 -0.82 -12.06 3.59
CA LEU A 92 -1.85 -13.02 3.98
C LEU A 92 -1.33 -14.45 3.92
N ASN A 93 -0.67 -14.80 2.81
CA ASN A 93 -0.10 -16.12 2.56
C ASN A 93 1.15 -16.01 1.66
N GLY A 94 2.32 -16.32 2.24
CA GLY A 94 3.62 -16.29 1.56
C GLY A 94 3.74 -17.34 0.45
N GLN A 95 2.93 -18.39 0.46
CA GLN A 95 2.88 -19.38 -0.63
C GLN A 95 2.36 -18.80 -1.95
N ASN A 96 1.62 -17.69 -1.90
CA ASN A 96 1.13 -16.97 -3.08
C ASN A 96 2.19 -16.00 -3.67
N TRP A 97 3.40 -15.97 -3.10
CA TRP A 97 4.50 -15.22 -3.67
C TRP A 97 4.86 -15.73 -5.08
N GLN A 98 5.12 -14.79 -6.00
CA GLN A 98 5.62 -15.08 -7.33
C GLN A 98 6.93 -14.33 -7.54
N ASP A 99 8.01 -15.03 -7.93
CA ASP A 99 9.31 -14.39 -8.13
C ASP A 99 9.30 -13.29 -9.20
N ALA A 100 8.35 -13.35 -10.14
CA ALA A 100 8.08 -12.30 -11.13
C ALA A 100 7.74 -10.93 -10.51
N TYR A 101 7.33 -10.87 -9.23
CA TYR A 101 7.13 -9.61 -8.53
C TYR A 101 8.42 -8.77 -8.45
N ARG A 102 9.60 -9.41 -8.51
CA ARG A 102 10.88 -8.69 -8.55
C ARG A 102 11.15 -7.98 -9.88
N GLU A 103 10.41 -8.28 -10.93
CA GLU A 103 10.57 -7.62 -12.23
C GLU A 103 10.06 -6.18 -12.24
N TYR A 104 9.41 -5.74 -11.15
CA TYR A 104 8.78 -4.44 -11.03
C TYR A 104 9.44 -3.60 -9.91
N ASP A 105 9.52 -2.31 -10.15
CA ASP A 105 9.97 -1.31 -9.19
C ASP A 105 8.85 -0.87 -8.23
N TYR A 106 7.58 -1.02 -8.62
CA TYR A 106 6.42 -0.79 -7.77
C TYR A 106 5.33 -1.83 -8.03
N ILE A 107 4.81 -2.44 -6.97
CA ILE A 107 3.59 -3.24 -6.99
C ILE A 107 2.75 -2.91 -5.75
N GLY A 108 1.49 -2.52 -5.96
CA GLY A 108 0.50 -2.36 -4.90
C GLY A 108 -0.87 -2.80 -5.39
N ALA A 109 -1.87 -2.80 -4.51
CA ALA A 109 -3.23 -3.15 -4.90
C ALA A 109 -3.79 -2.12 -5.90
N PRO A 110 -4.44 -2.54 -7.00
CA PRO A 110 -5.09 -1.58 -7.90
C PRO A 110 -6.20 -0.81 -7.18
N LEU A 111 -6.25 0.50 -7.40
CA LEU A 111 -7.32 1.35 -6.86
C LEU A 111 -8.48 1.44 -7.86
N PRO A 112 -9.75 1.52 -7.40
CA PRO A 112 -10.93 1.67 -8.27
C PRO A 112 -11.06 3.12 -8.79
N ILE A 113 -9.97 3.68 -9.32
CA ILE A 113 -9.84 5.06 -9.77
C ILE A 113 -9.18 5.05 -11.13
N LEU A 114 -9.73 5.84 -12.07
CA LEU A 114 -9.11 6.08 -13.37
C LEU A 114 -8.62 7.52 -13.47
N LEU A 115 -7.32 7.69 -13.73
CA LEU A 115 -6.71 8.98 -13.97
C LEU A 115 -6.22 9.07 -15.41
N GLU A 116 -6.64 10.10 -16.14
CA GLU A 116 -6.08 10.40 -17.46
C GLU A 116 -5.08 11.55 -17.34
N THR A 117 -3.95 11.40 -18.03
CA THR A 117 -2.89 12.39 -18.13
C THR A 117 -2.99 13.10 -19.48
N GLU A 118 -3.18 14.42 -19.46
CA GLU A 118 -3.19 15.24 -20.67
C GLU A 118 -1.75 15.49 -21.17
N ALA A 119 -1.65 15.94 -22.43
CA ALA A 119 -0.35 16.22 -23.07
C ALA A 119 0.48 17.31 -22.36
N ASP A 120 -0.16 18.19 -21.59
CA ASP A 120 0.49 19.23 -20.78
C ASP A 120 0.87 18.75 -19.37
N GLY A 121 0.68 17.46 -19.07
CA GLY A 121 0.98 16.86 -17.78
C GLY A 121 -0.11 17.09 -16.71
N GLN A 122 -1.27 17.63 -17.08
CA GLN A 122 -2.40 17.72 -16.14
C GLN A 122 -3.08 16.36 -15.94
N PHE A 123 -3.55 16.11 -14.72
CA PHE A 123 -4.24 14.88 -14.35
C PHE A 123 -5.71 15.13 -14.06
N PHE A 124 -6.58 14.34 -14.69
CA PHE A 124 -8.03 14.41 -14.52
C PHE A 124 -8.57 13.08 -14.02
N LEU A 125 -9.41 13.16 -12.98
CA LEU A 125 -10.21 12.02 -12.55
C LEU A 125 -11.28 11.72 -13.61
N LYS A 126 -11.15 10.58 -14.29
CA LYS A 126 -12.14 10.11 -15.29
C LYS A 126 -13.26 9.29 -14.69
N GLY A 127 -13.08 8.82 -13.46
CA GLY A 127 -14.18 8.34 -12.63
C GLY A 127 -13.77 7.27 -11.63
N THR A 128 -14.48 7.29 -10.51
CA THR A 128 -14.62 6.17 -9.56
C THR A 128 -15.83 5.31 -9.94
N ASP A 129 -16.93 5.95 -10.33
CA ASP A 129 -18.23 5.28 -10.53
C ASP A 129 -18.35 4.62 -11.91
N GLN A 130 -17.56 5.11 -12.88
CA GLN A 130 -17.49 4.57 -14.24
C GLN A 130 -16.33 3.59 -14.44
N TYR A 131 -15.60 3.28 -13.38
CA TYR A 131 -14.41 2.42 -13.43
C TYR A 131 -14.70 1.12 -14.21
N LEU A 132 -15.84 0.48 -13.94
CA LEU A 132 -16.29 -0.75 -14.62
C LEU A 132 -16.45 -0.61 -16.13
N ALA A 133 -17.08 0.48 -16.55
CA ALA A 133 -17.38 0.72 -17.95
C ALA A 133 -16.08 0.99 -18.75
N LYS A 134 -15.02 1.45 -18.08
CA LYS A 134 -13.80 1.96 -18.71
C LYS A 134 -12.55 1.12 -18.43
N GLN A 135 -12.63 0.05 -17.64
CA GLN A 135 -11.45 -0.77 -17.30
C GLN A 135 -10.72 -1.35 -18.53
N HIS A 136 -11.45 -1.66 -19.60
CA HIS A 136 -10.87 -2.16 -20.86
C HIS A 136 -9.99 -1.11 -21.56
N LEU A 137 -10.18 0.17 -21.25
CA LEU A 137 -9.39 1.27 -21.79
C LEU A 137 -8.01 1.35 -21.14
N ILE A 138 -7.80 0.84 -19.91
CA ILE A 138 -6.50 0.88 -19.23
C ILE A 138 -5.40 0.20 -20.07
N GLN A 139 -5.75 -0.83 -20.84
CA GLN A 139 -4.79 -1.58 -21.67
C GLN A 139 -4.58 -0.96 -23.06
N THR A 140 -5.47 -0.06 -23.48
CA THR A 140 -5.52 0.44 -24.87
C THR A 140 -5.28 1.94 -24.98
N SER A 141 -5.46 2.67 -23.88
CA SER A 141 -5.22 4.11 -23.79
C SER A 141 -3.84 4.37 -23.20
N PRO A 142 -2.92 5.02 -23.94
CA PRO A 142 -1.54 5.24 -23.48
C PRO A 142 -1.41 6.21 -22.31
N ASN A 143 -2.46 6.97 -22.01
CA ASN A 143 -2.45 8.04 -21.00
C ASN A 143 -3.45 7.81 -19.85
N LEU A 144 -4.10 6.64 -19.80
CA LEU A 144 -5.11 6.31 -18.79
C LEU A 144 -4.56 5.25 -17.84
N ASP A 145 -4.37 5.63 -16.59
CA ASP A 145 -3.83 4.75 -15.56
C ASP A 145 -4.85 4.33 -14.53
N GLU A 146 -4.57 3.15 -13.98
CA GLU A 146 -5.10 2.66 -12.72
C GLU A 146 -3.99 2.77 -11.66
N PRO A 147 -4.06 3.77 -10.77
CA PRO A 147 -3.09 3.92 -9.68
C PRO A 147 -3.12 2.71 -8.74
N GLN A 148 -2.03 2.50 -8.02
CA GLN A 148 -1.90 1.38 -7.09
C GLN A 148 -1.66 1.89 -5.67
N ASN A 149 -2.29 1.25 -4.69
CA ASN A 149 -2.22 1.58 -3.27
C ASN A 149 -0.81 1.43 -2.69
N GLY A 150 -0.46 2.27 -1.71
CA GLY A 150 0.84 2.24 -1.01
C GLY A 150 0.90 1.45 0.30
N GLY A 151 -0.23 1.21 0.96
CA GLY A 151 -0.34 0.63 2.31
C GLY A 151 0.01 -0.86 2.42
N PHE A 152 -0.05 -1.59 1.31
CA PHE A 152 0.67 -2.85 1.14
C PHE A 152 1.31 -2.87 -0.25
N SER A 153 2.62 -2.58 -0.31
CA SER A 153 3.32 -2.41 -1.59
C SER A 153 4.78 -2.87 -1.57
N LEU A 154 5.21 -3.54 -2.64
CA LEU A 154 6.61 -3.87 -2.91
C LEU A 154 7.25 -2.76 -3.74
N ARG A 155 8.44 -2.33 -3.36
CA ARG A 155 9.17 -1.26 -4.04
C ARG A 155 10.64 -1.57 -4.16
N SER A 156 11.23 -1.30 -5.31
CA SER A 156 12.67 -1.38 -5.47
C SER A 156 13.37 -0.23 -4.74
N LYS A 157 14.57 -0.48 -4.23
CA LYS A 157 15.44 0.56 -3.67
C LYS A 157 15.73 1.65 -4.70
N ARG A 158 15.84 1.28 -5.98
CA ARG A 158 16.01 2.22 -7.09
C ARG A 158 14.87 3.24 -7.12
N LEU A 159 13.61 2.79 -7.09
CA LEU A 159 12.45 3.68 -7.06
C LEU A 159 12.47 4.63 -5.87
N LEU A 160 12.79 4.14 -4.67
CA LEU A 160 12.81 4.97 -3.45
C LEU A 160 13.77 6.16 -3.55
N THR A 161 14.80 6.08 -4.39
CA THR A 161 15.74 7.18 -4.60
C THR A 161 15.28 8.23 -5.61
N MET A 162 14.34 7.87 -6.50
CA MET A 162 13.95 8.69 -7.65
C MET A 162 13.36 10.06 -7.26
N PRO A 163 12.43 10.18 -6.28
CA PRO A 163 11.85 11.48 -5.94
C PRO A 163 12.92 12.52 -5.61
N ARG A 164 13.93 12.15 -4.81
CA ARG A 164 15.05 13.05 -4.49
C ARG A 164 15.98 13.29 -5.67
N GLN A 165 16.39 12.24 -6.38
CA GLN A 165 17.36 12.37 -7.48
C GLN A 165 16.86 13.26 -8.61
N LEU A 166 15.55 13.23 -8.87
CA LEU A 166 14.91 14.00 -9.94
C LEU A 166 14.37 15.36 -9.46
N GLY A 167 14.48 15.66 -8.16
CA GLY A 167 13.91 16.88 -7.57
C GLY A 167 12.39 16.97 -7.71
N LEU A 168 11.68 15.82 -7.67
CA LEU A 168 10.22 15.80 -7.70
C LEU A 168 9.71 16.29 -6.36
N ASN A 169 8.96 17.40 -6.35
CA ASN A 169 8.39 17.97 -5.14
C ASN A 169 6.88 17.70 -5.10
N VAL A 170 6.37 17.34 -3.93
CA VAL A 170 4.93 17.15 -3.73
C VAL A 170 4.24 18.51 -3.71
N GLU A 171 3.28 18.69 -4.62
CA GLU A 171 2.38 19.83 -4.62
C GLU A 171 1.07 19.47 -3.91
N ILE A 172 0.76 20.20 -2.83
CA ILE A 172 -0.47 20.01 -2.06
C ILE A 172 -1.50 21.04 -2.53
N ARG A 173 -2.53 20.56 -3.23
CA ARG A 173 -3.67 21.41 -3.64
C ARG A 173 -4.46 21.89 -2.42
N PRO A 174 -5.22 23.01 -2.50
CA PRO A 174 -6.13 23.39 -1.44
C PRO A 174 -7.17 22.30 -1.14
N PRO A 175 -7.51 22.05 0.14
CA PRO A 175 -8.61 21.14 0.48
C PRO A 175 -9.96 21.70 0.02
N LEU A 176 -10.94 20.82 -0.12
CA LEU A 176 -12.32 21.18 -0.42
C LEU A 176 -12.92 22.01 0.72
N PRO A 177 -13.86 22.92 0.39
CA PRO A 177 -14.63 23.61 1.42
C PRO A 177 -15.44 22.60 2.26
N PRO A 178 -15.75 22.91 3.54
CA PRO A 178 -16.55 22.04 4.39
C PRO A 178 -17.92 21.74 3.76
N LYS A 179 -18.35 20.47 3.73
CA LYS A 179 -19.61 20.05 3.11
C LYS A 179 -20.85 20.68 3.77
N ASP A 180 -20.86 20.74 5.11
CA ASP A 180 -22.04 21.19 5.88
C ASP A 180 -21.72 22.30 6.91
N GLY A 181 -20.51 22.84 6.89
CA GLY A 181 -20.05 23.90 7.82
C GLY A 181 -19.96 23.51 9.31
N LYS A 182 -20.41 22.32 9.69
CA LYS A 182 -20.47 21.86 11.10
C LYS A 182 -19.17 21.23 11.60
N ILE A 183 -18.45 20.54 10.73
CA ILE A 183 -17.19 19.86 11.06
C ILE A 183 -16.13 20.31 10.05
N ALA A 184 -15.05 20.91 10.56
CA ALA A 184 -13.89 21.23 9.75
C ALA A 184 -13.14 19.94 9.40
N GLY A 185 -12.77 19.77 8.13
CA GLY A 185 -12.05 18.60 7.66
C GLY A 185 -11.02 18.96 6.60
N MET A 186 -10.02 18.09 6.46
CA MET A 186 -8.99 18.17 5.41
C MET A 186 -9.32 17.11 4.35
N GLU A 187 -10.23 17.47 3.45
CA GLU A 187 -10.67 16.59 2.36
C GLU A 187 -10.18 17.12 1.01
N TRP A 188 -9.82 16.22 0.11
CA TRP A 188 -9.48 16.54 -1.28
C TRP A 188 -10.31 15.64 -2.19
N LEU A 189 -10.69 16.18 -3.35
CA LEU A 189 -11.37 15.39 -4.36
C LEU A 189 -10.49 14.21 -4.82
N VAL A 190 -9.21 14.47 -5.05
CA VAL A 190 -8.18 13.47 -5.34
C VAL A 190 -6.95 13.79 -4.50
N ARG A 191 -6.46 12.80 -3.76
CA ARG A 191 -5.32 12.95 -2.84
C ARG A 191 -4.00 12.71 -3.57
N LEU A 192 -3.72 13.52 -4.58
CA LEU A 192 -2.52 13.39 -5.41
C LEU A 192 -1.20 13.53 -4.63
N HIS A 193 -1.25 14.19 -3.46
CA HIS A 193 -0.11 14.32 -2.55
C HIS A 193 0.18 13.06 -1.74
N HIS A 194 -0.67 12.03 -1.82
CA HIS A 194 -0.31 10.73 -1.28
C HIS A 194 0.82 10.13 -2.10
N GLU A 195 1.74 9.45 -1.43
CA GLU A 195 2.95 8.93 -2.03
C GLU A 195 2.66 7.92 -3.16
N ASP A 196 1.60 7.14 -3.01
CA ASP A 196 1.19 6.12 -3.96
C ASP A 196 0.61 6.75 -5.23
N MET A 197 -0.24 7.77 -5.08
CA MET A 197 -0.75 8.59 -6.18
C MET A 197 0.37 9.39 -6.85
N PHE A 198 1.31 9.91 -6.08
CA PHE A 198 2.47 10.65 -6.57
C PHE A 198 3.34 9.77 -7.47
N LEU A 199 3.65 8.54 -7.04
CA LEU A 199 4.48 7.61 -7.80
C LEU A 199 3.73 6.94 -8.96
N THR A 200 2.53 6.41 -8.68
CA THR A 200 1.81 5.50 -9.60
C THR A 200 0.86 6.20 -10.55
N ALA A 201 0.60 7.49 -10.33
CA ALA A 201 -0.15 8.34 -11.25
C ALA A 201 0.68 9.55 -11.71
N GLN A 202 1.01 10.48 -10.81
CA GLN A 202 1.57 11.78 -11.21
C GLN A 202 2.92 11.67 -11.94
N HIS A 203 3.75 10.71 -11.53
CA HIS A 203 5.09 10.54 -12.08
C HIS A 203 5.31 9.19 -12.76
N ARG A 204 4.24 8.41 -12.98
CA ARG A 204 4.33 7.06 -13.54
C ARG A 204 5.09 7.05 -14.88
N TYR A 205 4.62 7.82 -15.86
CA TYR A 205 5.25 7.88 -17.19
C TYR A 205 6.68 8.40 -17.14
N ARG A 206 6.92 9.48 -16.38
CA ARG A 206 8.27 10.05 -16.22
C ARG A 206 9.25 9.03 -15.61
N LEU A 207 8.79 8.19 -14.69
CA LEU A 207 9.59 7.13 -14.09
C LEU A 207 9.74 5.93 -15.05
N GLN A 208 8.71 5.61 -15.85
CA GLN A 208 8.79 4.58 -16.88
C GLN A 208 9.76 4.93 -18.02
N ASP A 209 9.81 6.20 -18.42
CA ASP A 209 10.78 6.72 -19.41
C ASP A 209 12.23 6.54 -18.93
N LEU A 210 12.44 6.48 -17.62
CA LEU A 210 13.74 6.19 -16.99
C LEU A 210 13.97 4.68 -16.77
N GLY A 211 13.09 3.82 -17.28
CA GLY A 211 13.19 2.37 -17.21
C GLY A 211 12.70 1.76 -15.89
N LEU A 212 11.93 2.49 -15.07
CA LEU A 212 11.24 1.91 -13.93
C LEU A 212 9.97 1.18 -14.38
N LYS A 213 9.68 0.05 -13.74
CA LYS A 213 8.55 -0.81 -14.09
C LYS A 213 7.50 -0.79 -13.00
N PHE A 214 6.26 -0.47 -13.36
CA PHE A 214 5.11 -0.61 -12.47
C PHE A 214 4.33 -1.85 -12.86
N ALA A 215 3.87 -2.65 -11.90
CA ALA A 215 3.13 -3.85 -12.20
C ALA A 215 1.86 -3.55 -13.01
N PRO A 216 1.54 -4.34 -14.06
CA PRO A 216 0.27 -4.23 -14.74
C PRO A 216 -0.87 -4.70 -13.84
N PRO A 217 -2.12 -4.26 -14.10
CA PRO A 217 -3.28 -4.54 -13.23
C PRO A 217 -3.49 -6.02 -12.86
N ASN A 218 -3.24 -6.95 -13.78
CA ASN A 218 -3.40 -8.39 -13.53
C ASN A 218 -2.39 -8.91 -12.50
N ILE A 219 -1.11 -8.50 -12.61
CA ILE A 219 -0.06 -8.87 -11.66
C ILE A 219 -0.32 -8.18 -10.31
N ALA A 220 -0.67 -6.89 -10.33
CA ALA A 220 -1.00 -6.13 -9.13
C ALA A 220 -2.18 -6.73 -8.35
N THR A 221 -3.20 -7.26 -9.04
CA THR A 221 -4.38 -7.90 -8.41
C THR A 221 -4.04 -9.25 -7.76
N GLN A 222 -3.04 -9.98 -8.26
CA GLN A 222 -2.54 -11.20 -7.63
C GLN A 222 -1.64 -10.88 -6.42
N PHE A 223 -0.90 -9.77 -6.51
CA PHE A 223 -0.02 -9.33 -5.43
C PHE A 223 -0.81 -8.79 -4.22
N SER A 224 -1.79 -7.92 -4.43
CA SER A 224 -2.51 -7.26 -3.34
C SER A 224 -3.98 -6.98 -3.62
N SER A 225 -4.77 -6.96 -2.55
CA SER A 225 -6.17 -6.54 -2.53
C SER A 225 -6.34 -5.29 -1.64
N GLU A 226 -6.90 -4.22 -2.20
CA GLU A 226 -7.44 -3.06 -1.46
C GLU A 226 -8.96 -3.20 -1.33
N VAL A 227 -9.58 -3.48 -2.47
CA VAL A 227 -11.03 -3.59 -2.62
C VAL A 227 -11.32 -4.97 -3.21
N PRO A 228 -11.82 -5.94 -2.41
CA PRO A 228 -12.06 -7.31 -2.86
C PRO A 228 -12.92 -7.45 -4.12
N PHE A 229 -13.74 -6.44 -4.40
CA PHE A 229 -14.50 -6.34 -5.64
C PHE A 229 -13.62 -6.37 -6.91
N ILE A 230 -12.46 -5.70 -6.89
CA ILE A 230 -11.51 -5.69 -8.02
C ILE A 230 -10.96 -7.10 -8.26
N ASN A 231 -10.59 -7.81 -7.20
CA ASN A 231 -10.13 -9.19 -7.27
C ASN A 231 -11.20 -10.10 -7.90
N ARG A 232 -12.45 -9.98 -7.44
CA ARG A 232 -13.59 -10.72 -8.02
C ARG A 232 -13.77 -10.45 -9.52
N MET A 233 -13.71 -9.20 -9.94
CA MET A 233 -13.87 -8.83 -11.35
C MET A 233 -12.78 -9.40 -12.24
N ARG A 234 -11.56 -9.50 -11.73
CA ARG A 234 -10.40 -10.04 -12.45
C ARG A 234 -10.23 -11.54 -12.26
N ASN A 235 -11.23 -12.21 -11.66
CA ASN A 235 -11.21 -13.63 -11.36
C ASN A 235 -9.98 -14.07 -10.55
N VAL A 236 -9.56 -13.24 -9.59
CA VAL A 236 -8.53 -13.55 -8.60
C VAL A 236 -9.24 -13.79 -7.27
N PRO A 237 -9.39 -15.05 -6.81
CA PRO A 237 -9.90 -15.34 -5.48
C PRO A 237 -9.00 -14.73 -4.40
N LEU A 238 -9.56 -14.23 -3.31
CA LEU A 238 -8.78 -13.62 -2.22
C LEU A 238 -7.77 -14.61 -1.61
N GLU A 239 -8.10 -15.90 -1.64
CA GLU A 239 -7.26 -17.00 -1.16
C GLU A 239 -5.96 -17.15 -1.97
N HIS A 240 -5.94 -16.64 -3.20
CA HIS A 240 -4.77 -16.66 -4.09
C HIS A 240 -4.00 -15.34 -4.08
N VAL A 241 -4.47 -14.33 -3.33
CA VAL A 241 -3.76 -13.05 -3.22
C VAL A 241 -2.61 -13.18 -2.23
N PHE A 242 -1.46 -12.58 -2.53
CA PHE A 242 -0.28 -12.62 -1.68
C PHE A 242 -0.45 -11.82 -0.37
N GLY A 243 -0.91 -10.57 -0.46
CA GLY A 243 -1.25 -9.75 0.70
C GLY A 243 -2.45 -8.85 0.46
N ALA A 244 -2.78 -8.02 1.43
CA ALA A 244 -3.89 -7.09 1.30
C ALA A 244 -3.68 -5.88 2.18
N HIS A 245 -4.39 -4.81 1.84
CA HIS A 245 -4.60 -3.64 2.66
C HIS A 245 -6.11 -3.39 2.79
N TRP A 246 -6.59 -3.16 4.00
CA TRP A 246 -8.00 -3.32 4.34
C TRP A 246 -8.74 -2.00 4.60
N MET A 247 -8.14 -0.86 4.28
CA MET A 247 -8.74 0.47 4.42
C MET A 247 -9.24 0.75 5.85
N GLY A 248 -8.52 0.25 6.86
CA GLY A 248 -8.88 0.33 8.28
C GLY A 248 -10.05 -0.56 8.72
N ASN A 249 -10.72 -1.29 7.81
CA ASN A 249 -11.86 -2.15 8.15
C ASN A 249 -11.44 -3.45 8.85
N VAL A 250 -10.20 -3.88 8.65
CA VAL A 250 -9.60 -5.03 9.30
C VAL A 250 -8.22 -4.64 9.77
N VAL A 251 -7.94 -4.83 11.06
CA VAL A 251 -6.63 -4.53 11.64
C VAL A 251 -6.09 -5.73 12.40
N LEU A 252 -4.78 -5.85 12.48
CA LEU A 252 -4.15 -6.84 13.37
C LEU A 252 -4.16 -6.35 14.82
N THR A 253 -4.60 -7.23 15.72
CA THR A 253 -4.47 -7.08 17.19
C THR A 253 -3.55 -8.15 17.79
N GLY A 254 -2.95 -8.97 16.93
CA GLY A 254 -1.87 -9.91 17.19
C GLY A 254 -1.37 -10.49 15.86
N CYS A 255 -0.27 -11.25 15.85
CA CYS A 255 0.29 -11.77 14.59
C CYS A 255 -0.71 -12.62 13.78
N ASN A 256 -1.59 -13.37 14.44
CA ASN A 256 -2.65 -14.17 13.82
C ASN A 256 -4.04 -13.82 14.39
N ARG A 257 -4.28 -12.56 14.77
CA ARG A 257 -5.57 -12.11 15.29
C ARG A 257 -6.01 -10.82 14.61
N VAL A 258 -7.26 -10.80 14.14
CA VAL A 258 -7.84 -9.63 13.48
C VAL A 258 -9.05 -9.09 14.23
N ARG A 259 -9.22 -7.77 14.14
CA ARG A 259 -10.41 -7.05 14.59
C ARG A 259 -11.06 -6.37 13.40
N PHE A 260 -12.39 -6.47 13.32
CA PHE A 260 -13.18 -5.78 12.30
C PHE A 260 -13.65 -4.41 12.80
N ALA A 261 -13.45 -3.37 12.00
CA ALA A 261 -13.98 -2.04 12.26
C ALA A 261 -15.17 -1.78 11.32
N GLN A 262 -16.36 -1.59 11.91
CA GLN A 262 -17.56 -1.09 11.23
C GLN A 262 -17.88 -1.78 9.87
N LEU A 263 -18.03 -3.11 9.89
CA LEU A 263 -18.51 -3.88 8.74
C LEU A 263 -20.03 -4.06 8.78
N ASN A 264 -20.68 -4.15 7.61
CA ASN A 264 -22.05 -4.65 7.52
C ASN A 264 -22.07 -6.19 7.69
N GLU A 265 -23.24 -6.76 8.01
CA GLU A 265 -23.38 -8.18 8.34
C GLU A 265 -22.85 -9.12 7.23
N ASP A 266 -23.19 -8.85 5.97
CA ASP A 266 -22.77 -9.68 4.83
C ASP A 266 -21.23 -9.73 4.66
N LYS A 267 -20.56 -8.57 4.79
CA LYS A 267 -19.10 -8.49 4.72
C LYS A 267 -18.46 -9.16 5.92
N LEU A 268 -19.06 -9.00 7.11
CA LEU A 268 -18.56 -9.59 8.34
C LEU A 268 -18.52 -11.12 8.24
N GLU A 269 -19.58 -11.78 7.78
CA GLU A 269 -19.59 -13.23 7.64
C GLU A 269 -18.54 -13.71 6.64
N THR A 270 -18.50 -13.07 5.46
CA THR A 270 -17.57 -13.43 4.38
C THR A 270 -16.12 -13.31 4.84
N LEU A 271 -15.74 -12.17 5.44
CA LEU A 271 -14.38 -11.94 5.92
C LEU A 271 -14.04 -12.81 7.14
N SER A 272 -15.00 -13.07 8.03
CA SER A 272 -14.79 -13.98 9.17
C SER A 272 -14.42 -15.39 8.69
N ARG A 273 -15.12 -15.90 7.69
CA ARG A 273 -14.81 -17.22 7.10
C ARG A 273 -13.45 -17.22 6.43
N PHE A 274 -13.15 -16.18 5.65
CA PHE A 274 -11.86 -16.00 4.98
C PHE A 274 -10.69 -16.03 5.98
N PHE A 275 -10.74 -15.21 7.02
CA PHE A 275 -9.67 -15.13 8.02
C PHE A 275 -9.53 -16.41 8.85
N ARG A 276 -10.63 -17.06 9.23
CA ARG A 276 -10.58 -18.36 9.91
C ARG A 276 -9.93 -19.44 9.04
N ASN A 277 -10.21 -19.46 7.74
CA ASN A 277 -9.59 -20.40 6.81
C ASN A 277 -8.07 -20.17 6.68
N LEU A 278 -7.62 -18.93 6.86
CA LEU A 278 -6.19 -18.58 6.93
C LEU A 278 -5.58 -18.79 8.33
N GLY A 279 -6.36 -19.31 9.30
CA GLY A 279 -5.88 -19.61 10.65
C GLY A 279 -5.86 -18.41 11.60
N TYR A 280 -6.57 -17.32 11.29
CA TYR A 280 -6.67 -16.17 12.17
C TYR A 280 -7.76 -16.35 13.23
N GLU A 281 -7.45 -15.90 14.45
CA GLU A 281 -8.43 -15.63 15.49
C GLU A 281 -9.19 -14.32 15.17
N LEU A 282 -10.47 -14.29 15.52
CA LEU A 282 -11.30 -13.09 15.39
C LEU A 282 -11.56 -12.52 16.79
N GLU A 283 -11.38 -11.21 16.94
CA GLU A 283 -11.71 -10.45 18.15
C GLU A 283 -13.19 -10.03 18.20
#